data_AF-A0A504BQ71-F1
#
_entry.id   AF-A0A504BQ71-F1
#
_cell.length_a   1.000
_cell.length_b   1.000
_cell.length_c   1.000
_cell.angle_alpha   90.00
_cell.angle_beta   90.00
_cell.angle_gamma   90.00
#
_symmetry.space_group_name_H-M   'P 1'
#
loop_
_entity.id
_entity.type
_entity.pdbx_description
1 polymer ?
#
loop_
_entity_poly.entity_id
_entity_poly.type
_entity_poly.pdbx_seq_one_letter_code
_entity_poly.pdbx_strand_id
1 'polypeptide(L)'
;MTPDKRTKLALDESRTLMLGAQILLGFEFQGPFQTAFSSLPLAAKLIYTMALCLMVVVVGLLIAPSAYHRIVERGAAGPRIDRIITRAAEITLAPFATAMALDLAIAAQVIGGMLAAVGAGILGFVLALGFWYGPMLFMTKKNNQGATMHDTSTETKIEFAMTESRIVLPGAQALLGIQLAIVVTQSFAAMSQLDKALHGVALASIAISTVLLMTPAAYHRIVYAGEAVPAFYDVASRLVLAATAFLAIGLAVEMYVVVGKITGSPFAGIVAGAISMMTLVGLWHVWPMFQRRRRGLQP
;
A
#
# COMPACT_ATOMS: atom_id res chain seq x y z
N MET A 1 7.07 20.15 20.36
CA MET A 1 6.39 18.86 20.09
C MET A 1 7.38 17.74 20.36
N THR A 2 7.02 16.76 21.21
CA THR A 2 7.91 15.64 21.56
C THR A 2 8.17 14.73 20.36
N PRO A 3 9.28 13.98 20.33
CA PRO A 3 9.59 13.03 19.25
C PRO A 3 8.45 12.02 19.06
N ASP A 4 7.94 11.45 20.15
CA ASP A 4 6.85 10.47 20.12
C ASP A 4 5.58 11.01 19.48
N LYS A 5 5.16 12.22 19.87
CA LYS A 5 3.98 12.88 19.27
C LYS A 5 4.18 13.16 17.79
N ARG A 6 5.41 13.45 17.36
CA ARG A 6 5.74 13.69 15.94
C ARG A 6 5.66 12.42 15.11
N THR A 7 6.26 11.34 15.59
CA THR A 7 6.17 10.05 14.89
C THR A 7 4.73 9.56 14.86
N LYS A 8 3.96 9.72 15.95
CA LYS A 8 2.51 9.37 15.97
C LYS A 8 1.73 10.11 14.90
N LEU A 9 1.89 11.45 14.87
CA LEU A 9 1.19 12.30 13.91
C LEU A 9 1.55 11.92 12.47
N ALA A 10 2.83 11.68 12.18
CA ALA A 10 3.27 11.28 10.85
C ALA A 10 2.69 9.91 10.42
N LEU A 11 2.55 8.96 11.34
CA LEU A 11 1.89 7.67 11.08
C LEU A 11 0.38 7.85 10.83
N ASP A 12 -0.30 8.68 11.63
CA ASP A 12 -1.73 8.98 11.45
C ASP A 12 -1.99 9.73 10.13
N GLU A 13 -1.09 10.61 9.69
CA GLU A 13 -1.15 11.25 8.37
C GLU A 13 -1.01 10.20 7.25
N SER A 14 -0.05 9.29 7.36
CA SER A 14 0.14 8.19 6.40
C SER A 14 -1.09 7.30 6.29
N ARG A 15 -1.84 7.11 7.37
CA ARG A 15 -3.12 6.37 7.38
C ARG A 15 -4.15 6.98 6.45
N THR A 16 -4.23 8.31 6.44
CA THR A 16 -5.21 9.04 5.63
C THR A 16 -4.96 8.84 4.13
N LEU A 17 -3.69 8.89 3.71
CA LEU A 17 -3.30 8.64 2.31
C LEU A 17 -3.51 7.17 1.89
N MET A 18 -3.28 6.23 2.81
CA MET A 18 -3.34 4.80 2.52
C MET A 18 -4.73 4.33 2.10
N LEU A 19 -5.78 4.78 2.80
CA LEU A 19 -7.14 4.31 2.56
C LEU A 19 -7.58 4.57 1.10
N GLY A 20 -7.28 5.77 0.58
CA GLY A 20 -7.60 6.12 -0.80
C GLY A 20 -6.85 5.26 -1.82
N ALA A 21 -5.55 5.05 -1.61
CA ALA A 21 -4.73 4.27 -2.53
C ALA A 21 -5.17 2.80 -2.63
N GLN A 22 -5.45 2.15 -1.50
CA GLN A 22 -5.84 0.74 -1.50
C GLN A 22 -7.24 0.51 -2.06
N ILE A 23 -8.18 1.44 -1.85
CA ILE A 23 -9.52 1.36 -2.45
C ILE A 23 -9.42 1.47 -3.98
N LEU A 24 -8.66 2.45 -4.48
CA LEU A 24 -8.46 2.63 -5.92
C LEU A 24 -7.81 1.39 -6.55
N LEU A 25 -6.74 0.87 -5.94
CA LEU A 25 -6.10 -0.37 -6.38
C LEU A 25 -7.09 -1.55 -6.43
N GLY A 26 -8.00 -1.65 -5.45
CA GLY A 26 -9.03 -2.68 -5.44
C GLY A 26 -9.97 -2.56 -6.64
N PHE A 27 -10.46 -1.36 -6.95
CA PHE A 27 -11.27 -1.13 -8.14
C PHE A 27 -10.49 -1.40 -9.43
N GLU A 28 -9.20 -1.10 -9.46
CA GLU A 28 -8.33 -1.45 -10.60
C GLU A 28 -8.16 -2.98 -10.78
N PHE A 29 -8.16 -3.77 -9.70
CA PHE A 29 -8.21 -5.23 -9.83
C PHE A 29 -9.55 -5.72 -10.34
N GLN A 30 -10.65 -5.05 -9.96
CA GLN A 30 -12.00 -5.46 -10.33
C GLN A 30 -12.35 -5.15 -11.79
N GLY A 31 -11.85 -4.04 -12.34
CA GLY A 31 -12.28 -3.54 -13.64
C GLY A 31 -12.17 -4.55 -14.80
N PRO A 32 -11.07 -5.33 -14.94
CA PRO A 32 -10.91 -6.30 -16.02
C PRO A 32 -11.93 -7.46 -16.03
N PHE A 33 -12.67 -7.63 -14.94
CA PHE A 33 -13.75 -8.60 -14.81
C PHE A 33 -15.12 -8.02 -15.17
N GLN A 34 -15.23 -6.71 -15.36
CA GLN A 34 -16.47 -6.07 -15.78
C GLN A 34 -16.66 -6.21 -17.30
N THR A 35 -17.92 -6.36 -17.72
CA THR A 35 -18.28 -6.57 -19.13
C THR A 35 -17.81 -5.42 -20.02
N ALA A 36 -17.96 -4.18 -19.56
CA ALA A 36 -17.55 -2.98 -20.27
C ALA A 36 -16.02 -2.86 -20.49
N PHE A 37 -15.20 -3.58 -19.72
CA PHE A 37 -13.75 -3.54 -19.91
C PHE A 37 -13.33 -4.26 -21.21
N SER A 38 -14.08 -5.29 -21.59
CA SER A 38 -13.77 -6.09 -22.79
C SER A 38 -13.83 -5.27 -24.08
N SER A 39 -14.74 -4.29 -24.16
CA SER A 39 -14.93 -3.40 -25.30
C SER A 39 -13.94 -2.23 -25.35
N LEU A 40 -13.08 -2.07 -24.34
CA LEU A 40 -12.07 -1.02 -24.35
C LEU A 40 -11.01 -1.28 -25.45
N PRO A 41 -10.54 -0.21 -26.13
CA PRO A 41 -9.45 -0.31 -27.08
C PRO A 41 -8.15 -0.75 -26.40
N LEU A 42 -7.25 -1.36 -27.16
CA LEU A 42 -5.97 -1.87 -26.64
C LEU A 42 -5.15 -0.79 -25.92
N ALA A 43 -5.13 0.43 -26.46
CA ALA A 43 -4.44 1.56 -25.84
C ALA A 43 -4.96 1.86 -24.42
N ALA A 44 -6.28 1.83 -24.20
CA ALA A 44 -6.88 2.04 -22.89
C ALA A 44 -6.54 0.89 -21.92
N LYS A 45 -6.51 -0.36 -22.40
CA LYS A 45 -6.09 -1.52 -21.60
C LYS A 45 -4.61 -1.42 -21.17
N LEU A 46 -3.74 -0.89 -22.03
CA LEU A 46 -2.34 -0.64 -21.69
C LEU A 46 -2.20 0.48 -20.65
N ILE A 47 -2.93 1.59 -20.84
CA ILE A 47 -2.97 2.70 -19.87
C ILE A 47 -3.44 2.20 -18.51
N TYR A 48 -4.50 1.40 -18.49
CA TYR A 48 -5.02 0.77 -17.27
C TYR A 48 -3.96 -0.11 -16.59
N THR A 49 -3.26 -0.92 -17.36
CA THR A 49 -2.17 -1.76 -16.82
C THR A 49 -1.03 -0.92 -16.23
N MET A 50 -0.72 0.23 -16.84
CA MET A 50 0.29 1.15 -16.31
C MET A 50 -0.17 1.80 -14.99
N ALA A 51 -1.42 2.26 -14.92
CA ALA A 51 -2.02 2.80 -13.70
C ALA A 51 -1.98 1.77 -12.56
N LEU A 52 -2.42 0.53 -12.85
CA LEU A 52 -2.37 -0.60 -11.92
C LEU A 52 -0.97 -0.88 -11.39
N CYS A 53 0.05 -0.93 -12.26
CA CYS A 53 1.44 -1.11 -11.84
C CYS A 53 1.93 0.05 -10.94
N LEU A 54 1.56 1.30 -11.26
CA LEU A 54 1.89 2.46 -10.44
C LEU A 54 1.21 2.40 -9.07
N MET A 55 -0.04 1.93 -9.00
CA MET A 55 -0.77 1.81 -7.73
C MET A 55 -0.17 0.75 -6.81
N VAL A 56 0.37 -0.35 -7.36
CA VAL A 56 1.17 -1.30 -6.56
C VAL A 56 2.41 -0.64 -5.97
N VAL A 57 3.10 0.21 -6.74
CA VAL A 57 4.25 0.97 -6.23
C VAL A 57 3.81 1.96 -5.13
N VAL A 58 2.69 2.65 -5.32
CA VAL A 58 2.11 3.58 -4.34
C VAL A 58 1.83 2.87 -3.01
N VAL A 59 1.12 1.73 -3.04
CA VAL A 59 0.85 0.93 -1.83
C VAL A 59 2.15 0.42 -1.21
N GLY A 60 3.11 -0.02 -2.04
CA GLY A 60 4.44 -0.43 -1.61
C GLY A 60 5.15 0.66 -0.80
N LEU A 61 5.19 1.89 -1.33
CA LEU A 61 5.86 3.03 -0.71
C LEU A 61 5.16 3.51 0.57
N LEU A 62 3.83 3.50 0.62
CA LEU A 62 3.09 3.94 1.81
C LEU A 62 3.22 2.96 2.99
N ILE A 63 3.38 1.66 2.74
CA ILE A 63 3.54 0.65 3.81
C ILE A 63 5.01 0.56 4.29
N ALA A 64 5.97 0.92 3.43
CA ALA A 64 7.40 0.77 3.70
C ALA A 64 7.89 1.43 5.02
N PRO A 65 7.45 2.66 5.40
CA PRO A 65 7.87 3.27 6.66
C PRO A 65 7.48 2.45 7.89
N SER A 66 6.28 1.87 7.92
CA SER A 66 5.82 1.01 9.02
C SER A 66 6.69 -0.25 9.15
N ALA A 67 7.04 -0.87 8.04
CA ALA A 67 7.92 -2.03 8.04
C ALA A 67 9.35 -1.66 8.49
N TYR A 68 9.86 -0.51 8.04
CA TYR A 68 11.15 0.03 8.47
C TYR A 68 11.17 0.32 9.98
N HIS A 69 10.15 1.00 10.49
CA HIS A 69 10.03 1.37 11.90
C HIS A 69 10.08 0.15 12.82
N ARG A 70 9.45 -0.95 12.42
CA ARG A 70 9.46 -2.21 13.19
C ARG A 70 10.75 -3.00 13.04
N ILE A 71 11.28 -3.15 11.82
CA ILE A 71 12.46 -3.99 11.57
C ILE A 71 13.74 -3.33 12.07
N VAL A 72 13.91 -2.03 11.79
CA VAL A 72 15.16 -1.29 12.03
C VAL A 72 15.13 -0.55 13.36
N GLU A 73 14.07 0.21 13.62
CA GLU A 73 13.99 1.08 14.81
C GLU A 73 13.31 0.40 16.00
N ARG A 74 12.77 -0.82 15.83
CA ARG A 74 12.04 -1.56 16.90
C ARG A 74 10.99 -0.69 17.59
N GLY A 75 10.22 0.05 16.79
CA GLY A 75 9.14 0.92 17.26
C GLY A 75 9.60 2.16 18.05
N ALA A 76 10.90 2.45 18.10
CA ALA A 76 11.40 3.66 18.74
C ALA A 76 11.13 4.89 17.85
N ALA A 77 10.62 5.95 18.48
CA ALA A 77 10.47 7.24 17.81
C ALA A 77 11.86 7.86 17.55
N GLY A 78 11.98 8.63 16.47
CA GLY A 78 13.20 9.38 16.24
C GLY A 78 13.26 10.13 14.92
N PRO A 79 14.26 11.03 14.76
CA PRO A 79 14.36 11.89 13.58
C PRO A 79 14.55 11.13 12.25
N ARG A 80 15.06 9.88 12.33
CA ARG A 80 15.28 9.03 11.16
C ARG A 80 13.97 8.48 10.63
N ILE A 81 13.11 7.93 11.49
CA ILE A 81 11.82 7.40 11.05
C ILE A 81 10.92 8.52 10.55
N ASP A 82 10.90 9.68 11.22
CA ASP A 82 10.15 10.85 10.75
C ASP A 82 10.58 11.25 9.33
N ARG A 83 11.89 11.29 9.05
CA ARG A 83 12.41 11.59 7.72
C ARG A 83 12.01 10.54 6.70
N ILE A 84 12.01 9.27 7.07
CA ILE A 84 11.61 8.18 6.17
C ILE A 84 10.13 8.26 5.84
N ILE A 85 9.27 8.50 6.83
CA ILE A 85 7.82 8.70 6.63
C ILE A 85 7.60 9.89 5.69
N THR A 86 8.21 11.05 5.97
CA THR A 86 8.08 12.25 5.12
C THR A 86 8.57 11.98 3.70
N ARG A 87 9.76 11.37 3.51
CA ARG A 87 10.29 11.07 2.18
C ARG A 87 9.43 10.07 1.41
N ALA A 88 8.89 9.06 2.09
CA ALA A 88 7.99 8.10 1.47
C ALA A 88 6.70 8.80 1.00
N ALA A 89 6.10 9.64 1.83
CA ALA A 89 4.93 10.43 1.45
C ALA A 89 5.24 11.35 0.25
N GLU A 90 6.36 12.08 0.30
CA GLU A 90 6.82 12.94 -0.81
C GLU A 90 6.99 12.16 -2.12
N ILE A 91 7.65 10.99 -2.11
CA ILE A 91 7.93 10.23 -3.34
C ILE A 91 6.66 9.55 -3.86
N THR A 92 5.73 9.19 -2.99
CA THR A 92 4.49 8.47 -3.37
C THR A 92 3.53 9.35 -4.17
N LEU A 93 3.46 10.65 -3.88
CA LEU A 93 2.45 11.54 -4.47
C LEU A 93 2.57 11.64 -6.00
N ALA A 94 3.78 11.60 -6.58
CA ALA A 94 3.99 11.65 -8.02
C ALA A 94 3.44 10.42 -8.78
N PRO A 95 3.80 9.17 -8.46
CA PRO A 95 3.20 8.00 -9.10
C PRO A 95 1.70 7.90 -8.81
N PHE A 96 1.25 8.35 -7.63
CA PHE A 96 -0.19 8.36 -7.33
C PHE A 96 -0.96 9.37 -8.20
N ALA A 97 -0.45 10.59 -8.37
CA ALA A 97 -1.03 11.59 -9.28
C ALA A 97 -1.06 11.08 -10.72
N THR A 98 0.00 10.37 -11.12
CA THR A 98 0.09 9.78 -12.46
C THR A 98 -0.98 8.71 -12.66
N ALA A 99 -1.10 7.74 -11.74
CA ALA A 99 -2.11 6.69 -11.82
C ALA A 99 -3.53 7.28 -11.87
N MET A 100 -3.84 8.21 -10.96
CA MET A 100 -5.14 8.88 -10.92
C MET A 100 -5.45 9.67 -12.20
N ALA A 101 -4.45 10.31 -12.82
CA ALA A 101 -4.63 11.00 -14.09
C ALA A 101 -4.92 10.03 -15.25
N LEU A 102 -4.28 8.86 -15.25
CA LEU A 102 -4.55 7.81 -16.25
C LEU A 102 -5.96 7.24 -16.08
N ASP A 103 -6.41 7.01 -14.84
CA ASP A 103 -7.78 6.55 -14.56
C ASP A 103 -8.83 7.57 -14.99
N LEU A 104 -8.61 8.86 -14.68
CA LEU A 104 -9.48 9.94 -15.12
C LEU A 104 -9.54 10.05 -16.65
N ALA A 105 -8.41 9.84 -17.33
CA ALA A 105 -8.37 9.83 -18.79
C ALA A 105 -9.20 8.68 -19.37
N ILE A 106 -9.09 7.46 -18.81
CA ILE A 106 -9.91 6.32 -19.23
C ILE A 106 -11.39 6.58 -18.98
N ALA A 107 -11.75 7.05 -17.78
CA ALA A 107 -13.14 7.33 -17.43
C ALA A 107 -13.74 8.40 -18.36
N ALA A 108 -13.01 9.49 -18.61
CA ALA A 108 -13.46 10.55 -19.50
C ALA A 108 -13.51 10.11 -20.98
N GLN A 109 -12.64 9.19 -21.41
CA GLN A 109 -12.71 8.60 -22.75
C GLN A 109 -14.04 7.88 -22.98
N VAL A 110 -14.51 7.13 -21.98
CA VAL A 110 -15.79 6.40 -22.04
C VAL A 110 -16.97 7.37 -22.12
N ILE A 111 -16.90 8.53 -21.46
CA ILE A 111 -18.00 9.50 -21.38
C ILE A 111 -18.04 10.43 -22.60
N GLY A 112 -16.90 11.00 -22.99
CA GLY A 112 -16.82 12.14 -23.92
C GLY A 112 -15.78 11.98 -25.04
N GLY A 113 -15.20 10.80 -25.21
CA GLY A 113 -14.20 10.52 -26.25
C GLY A 113 -12.80 11.09 -25.95
N MET A 114 -11.94 11.14 -26.97
CA MET A 114 -10.51 11.40 -26.81
C MET A 114 -10.19 12.80 -26.24
N LEU A 115 -10.92 13.84 -26.65
CA LEU A 115 -10.68 15.20 -26.15
C LEU A 115 -10.99 15.31 -24.65
N ALA A 116 -12.08 14.67 -24.20
CA ALA A 116 -12.41 14.59 -22.79
C ALA A 116 -11.35 13.80 -22.01
N ALA A 117 -10.84 12.70 -22.57
CA ALA A 117 -9.78 11.90 -21.98
C ALA A 117 -8.51 12.71 -21.72
N VAL A 118 -8.00 13.40 -22.74
CA VAL A 118 -6.79 14.23 -22.64
C VAL A 118 -7.01 15.40 -21.69
N GLY A 119 -8.15 16.09 -21.81
CA GLY A 119 -8.50 17.21 -20.94
C GLY A 119 -8.58 16.81 -19.46
N ALA A 120 -9.32 15.74 -19.15
CA ALA A 120 -9.48 15.25 -17.78
C ALA A 120 -8.16 14.73 -17.19
N GLY A 121 -7.38 13.98 -17.97
CA GLY A 121 -6.08 13.47 -17.53
C GLY A 121 -5.09 14.59 -17.22
N ILE A 122 -4.92 15.55 -18.14
CA ILE A 122 -4.01 16.70 -17.94
C ILE A 122 -4.47 17.56 -16.76
N LEU A 123 -5.77 17.91 -16.72
CA LEU A 123 -6.31 18.74 -15.65
C LEU A 123 -6.16 18.05 -14.30
N GLY A 124 -6.53 16.77 -14.20
CA GLY A 124 -6.38 15.97 -12.99
C GLY A 124 -4.93 15.90 -12.52
N PHE A 125 -4.00 15.65 -13.43
CA PHE A 125 -2.56 15.60 -13.12
C PHE A 125 -2.01 16.94 -12.62
N VAL A 126 -2.32 18.04 -13.32
CA VAL A 126 -1.87 19.38 -12.96
C VAL A 126 -2.46 19.82 -11.63
N LEU A 127 -3.75 19.56 -11.39
CA LEU A 127 -4.38 19.88 -10.11
C LEU A 127 -3.76 19.05 -8.98
N ALA A 128 -3.60 17.73 -9.16
CA ALA A 128 -3.00 16.86 -8.16
C ALA A 128 -1.58 17.32 -7.78
N LEU A 129 -0.69 17.51 -8.77
CA LEU A 129 0.66 17.98 -8.50
C LEU A 129 0.69 19.40 -7.93
N GLY A 130 -0.17 20.30 -8.44
CA GLY A 130 -0.27 21.68 -7.98
C GLY A 130 -0.67 21.77 -6.50
N PHE A 131 -1.69 21.03 -6.08
CA PHE A 131 -2.13 21.03 -4.68
C PHE A 131 -1.17 20.26 -3.76
N TRP A 132 -0.59 19.16 -4.23
CA TRP A 132 0.24 18.30 -3.37
C TRP A 132 1.69 18.79 -3.24
N TYR A 133 2.32 19.25 -4.32
CA TYR A 133 3.70 19.77 -4.30
C TYR A 133 3.82 21.29 -4.33
N GLY A 134 2.77 22.02 -4.73
CA GLY A 134 2.79 23.48 -4.77
C GLY A 134 3.24 24.12 -3.46
N PRO A 135 2.70 23.73 -2.29
CA PRO A 135 3.16 24.26 -1.01
C PRO A 135 4.66 24.03 -0.74
N MET A 136 5.23 22.93 -1.24
CA MET A 136 6.66 22.61 -1.07
C MET A 136 7.59 23.62 -1.76
N LEU A 137 7.12 24.29 -2.82
CA LEU A 137 7.89 25.31 -3.55
C LEU A 137 7.95 26.64 -2.81
N PHE A 138 6.98 26.93 -1.93
CA PHE A 138 6.87 28.22 -1.22
C PHE A 138 7.35 28.16 0.23
N MET A 139 7.58 26.97 0.78
CA MET A 139 7.95 26.81 2.19
C MET A 139 9.48 26.72 2.38
N THR A 140 10.05 27.69 3.09
CA THR A 140 11.45 27.63 3.54
C THR A 140 11.60 26.53 4.58
N LYS A 141 12.51 25.58 4.33
CA LYS A 141 12.77 24.41 5.19
C LYS A 141 13.18 24.86 6.60
N LYS A 142 12.24 24.88 7.54
CA LYS A 142 12.54 25.21 8.95
C LYS A 142 13.43 24.12 9.53
N ASN A 143 14.64 24.49 9.90
CA ASN A 143 15.63 23.57 10.47
C ASN A 143 15.15 23.15 11.87
N ASN A 144 14.47 22.00 11.97
CA ASN A 144 14.11 21.40 13.25
C ASN A 144 15.34 20.69 13.82
N GLN A 145 16.28 21.48 14.34
CA GLN A 145 17.38 21.00 15.16
C GLN A 145 16.87 20.55 16.53
N GLY A 146 17.37 19.40 17.01
CA GLY A 146 17.35 19.06 18.43
C GLY A 146 16.11 18.32 18.94
N ALA A 147 15.78 17.16 18.36
CA ALA A 147 15.09 16.13 19.13
C ALA A 147 16.15 15.22 19.75
N THR A 148 16.41 15.38 21.04
CA THR A 148 17.25 14.45 21.81
C THR A 148 16.61 13.07 21.79
N MET A 149 17.38 12.04 21.43
CA MET A 149 16.91 10.66 21.58
C MET A 149 16.63 10.39 23.05
N HIS A 150 15.41 9.97 23.36
CA HIS A 150 15.01 9.45 24.65
C HIS A 150 14.42 8.05 24.41
N ASP A 151 14.46 7.19 25.42
CA ASP A 151 13.91 5.85 25.28
C ASP A 151 12.38 5.92 25.18
N THR A 152 11.85 5.54 24.01
CA THR A 152 10.41 5.51 23.77
C THR A 152 9.77 4.45 24.66
N SER A 153 8.76 4.87 25.43
CA SER A 153 8.07 4.00 26.38
C SER A 153 7.40 2.80 25.69
N THR A 154 7.22 1.70 26.41
CA THR A 154 6.52 0.51 25.92
C THR A 154 5.09 0.84 25.50
N GLU A 155 4.39 1.68 26.25
CA GLU A 155 3.04 2.14 25.93
C GLU A 155 3.02 2.82 24.56
N THR A 156 3.95 3.74 24.31
CA THR A 156 4.06 4.44 23.01
C THR A 156 4.42 3.48 21.87
N LYS A 157 5.32 2.52 22.10
CA LYS A 157 5.64 1.46 21.12
C LYS A 157 4.40 0.62 20.77
N ILE A 158 3.56 0.31 21.76
CA ILE A 158 2.27 -0.37 21.56
C ILE A 158 1.30 0.51 20.76
N GLU A 159 1.19 1.80 21.06
CA GLU A 159 0.36 2.74 20.32
C GLU A 159 0.78 2.83 18.85
N PHE A 160 2.08 2.98 18.57
CA PHE A 160 2.60 2.94 17.20
C PHE A 160 2.26 1.62 16.53
N ALA A 161 2.43 0.51 17.24
CA ALA A 161 2.15 -0.80 16.67
C ALA A 161 0.67 -0.95 16.25
N MET A 162 -0.26 -0.48 17.08
CA MET A 162 -1.67 -0.46 16.72
C MET A 162 -1.98 0.50 15.57
N THR A 163 -1.33 1.66 15.56
CA THR A 163 -1.52 2.68 14.51
C THR A 163 -1.08 2.15 13.15
N GLU A 164 0.10 1.54 13.07
CA GLU A 164 0.62 0.92 11.86
C GLU A 164 -0.25 -0.22 11.34
N SER A 165 -0.84 -1.03 12.24
CA SER A 165 -1.83 -2.02 11.83
C SER A 165 -3.04 -1.34 11.17
N ARG A 166 -3.54 -0.25 11.76
CA ARG A 166 -4.67 0.54 11.23
C ARG A 166 -4.36 1.34 9.97
N ILE A 167 -3.08 1.53 9.63
CA ILE A 167 -2.68 2.07 8.33
C ILE A 167 -3.05 1.06 7.25
N VAL A 168 -2.69 -0.21 7.42
CA VAL A 168 -2.85 -1.26 6.38
C VAL A 168 -4.23 -1.91 6.38
N LEU A 169 -4.84 -2.04 7.56
CA LEU A 169 -6.05 -2.85 7.77
C LEU A 169 -7.25 -2.42 6.91
N PRO A 170 -7.65 -1.14 6.86
CA PRO A 170 -8.86 -0.74 6.12
C PRO A 170 -8.81 -1.09 4.63
N GLY A 171 -7.67 -0.89 3.98
CA GLY A 171 -7.57 -1.24 2.56
C GLY A 171 -7.31 -2.71 2.31
N ALA A 172 -6.66 -3.46 3.22
CA ALA A 172 -6.66 -4.92 3.15
C ALA A 172 -8.09 -5.50 3.20
N GLN A 173 -8.97 -4.91 4.04
CA GLN A 173 -10.39 -5.26 4.09
C GLN A 173 -11.14 -4.88 2.82
N ALA A 174 -10.86 -3.71 2.24
CA ALA A 174 -11.45 -3.29 0.97
C ALA A 174 -11.05 -4.25 -0.17
N LEU A 175 -9.75 -4.56 -0.29
CA LEU A 175 -9.22 -5.51 -1.27
C LEU A 175 -9.87 -6.89 -1.11
N LEU A 176 -10.01 -7.38 0.13
CA LEU A 176 -10.68 -8.65 0.41
C LEU A 176 -12.13 -8.65 -0.10
N GLY A 177 -12.90 -7.61 0.21
CA GLY A 177 -14.29 -7.49 -0.24
C GLY A 177 -14.42 -7.40 -1.76
N ILE A 178 -13.53 -6.65 -2.40
CA ILE A 178 -13.53 -6.48 -3.86
C ILE A 178 -13.14 -7.79 -4.57
N GLN A 179 -12.14 -8.52 -4.06
CA GLN A 179 -11.75 -9.83 -4.60
C GLN A 179 -12.86 -10.87 -4.44
N LEU A 180 -13.62 -10.83 -3.33
CA LEU A 180 -14.81 -11.68 -3.18
C LEU A 180 -15.88 -11.33 -4.22
N ALA A 181 -16.06 -10.05 -4.53
CA ALA A 181 -17.00 -9.60 -5.56
C ALA A 181 -16.57 -10.06 -6.98
N ILE A 182 -15.27 -10.20 -7.26
CA ILE A 182 -14.78 -10.73 -8.54
C ILE A 182 -15.26 -12.16 -8.77
N VAL A 183 -15.29 -13.00 -7.73
CA VAL A 183 -15.64 -14.45 -7.83
C VAL A 183 -17.06 -14.67 -8.38
N VAL A 184 -17.98 -13.73 -8.15
CA VAL A 184 -19.37 -13.83 -8.62
C VAL A 184 -19.59 -13.24 -10.01
N THR A 185 -18.55 -12.79 -10.70
CA THR A 185 -18.67 -12.23 -12.06
C THR A 185 -18.71 -13.32 -13.12
N GLN A 186 -19.41 -13.05 -14.24
CA GLN A 186 -19.40 -13.93 -15.41
C GLN A 186 -17.99 -14.09 -16.00
N SER A 187 -17.20 -13.00 -15.99
CA SER A 187 -15.81 -13.03 -16.45
C SER A 187 -14.95 -14.00 -15.66
N PHE A 188 -15.11 -14.04 -14.32
CA PHE A 188 -14.41 -15.02 -13.47
C PHE A 188 -14.88 -16.46 -13.74
N ALA A 189 -16.19 -16.66 -13.91
CA ALA A 189 -16.74 -17.98 -14.21
C ALA A 189 -16.17 -18.59 -15.51
N ALA A 190 -15.86 -17.75 -16.51
CA ALA A 190 -15.28 -18.16 -17.78
C ALA A 190 -13.75 -18.43 -17.74
N MET A 191 -13.06 -18.18 -16.64
CA MET A 191 -11.61 -18.36 -16.54
C MET A 191 -11.19 -19.84 -16.43
N SER A 192 -9.91 -20.06 -16.77
CA SER A 192 -9.24 -21.34 -16.56
C SER A 192 -9.25 -21.73 -15.07
N GLN A 193 -9.18 -23.04 -14.79
CA GLN A 193 -9.13 -23.51 -13.41
C GLN A 193 -7.85 -23.07 -12.68
N LEU A 194 -6.73 -22.93 -13.41
CA LEU A 194 -5.48 -22.46 -12.85
C LEU A 194 -5.61 -21.01 -12.37
N ASP A 195 -6.17 -20.12 -13.18
CA ASP A 195 -6.30 -18.71 -12.81
C ASP A 195 -7.30 -18.52 -11.65
N LYS A 196 -8.37 -19.32 -11.61
CA LYS A 196 -9.30 -19.36 -10.46
C LYS A 196 -8.61 -19.82 -9.19
N ALA A 197 -7.76 -20.84 -9.27
CA ALA A 197 -6.98 -21.31 -8.13
C ALA A 197 -5.99 -20.25 -7.63
N LEU A 198 -5.31 -19.57 -8.56
CA LEU A 198 -4.38 -18.48 -8.22
C LEU A 198 -5.10 -17.27 -7.60
N HIS A 199 -6.27 -16.89 -8.12
CA HIS A 199 -7.15 -15.92 -7.47
C HIS A 199 -7.54 -16.36 -6.06
N GLY A 200 -7.86 -17.64 -5.87
CA GLY A 200 -8.14 -18.22 -4.56
C GLY A 200 -6.95 -18.12 -3.59
N VAL A 201 -5.72 -18.33 -4.07
CA VAL A 201 -4.49 -18.16 -3.28
C VAL A 201 -4.28 -16.68 -2.92
N ALA A 202 -4.52 -15.76 -3.86
CA ALA A 202 -4.44 -14.33 -3.61
C ALA A 202 -5.43 -13.92 -2.52
N LEU A 203 -6.69 -14.32 -2.68
CA LEU A 203 -7.79 -14.08 -1.75
C LEU A 203 -7.51 -14.64 -0.35
N ALA A 204 -7.05 -15.89 -0.25
CA ALA A 204 -6.69 -16.50 1.02
C ALA A 204 -5.53 -15.76 1.70
N SER A 205 -4.55 -15.28 0.93
CA SER A 205 -3.42 -14.52 1.46
C SER A 205 -3.87 -13.16 2.02
N ILE A 206 -4.74 -12.43 1.30
CA ILE A 206 -5.31 -11.16 1.80
C ILE A 206 -6.21 -11.40 3.02
N ALA A 207 -6.98 -12.50 3.05
CA ALA A 207 -7.78 -12.88 4.21
C ALA A 207 -6.91 -13.15 5.45
N ILE A 208 -5.84 -13.93 5.31
CA ILE A 208 -4.87 -14.17 6.40
C ILE A 208 -4.23 -12.86 6.86
N SER A 209 -3.79 -12.00 5.92
CA SER A 209 -3.26 -10.68 6.25
C SER A 209 -4.26 -9.85 7.06
N THR A 210 -5.54 -9.85 6.67
CA THR A 210 -6.61 -9.13 7.38
C THR A 210 -6.80 -9.65 8.80
N VAL A 211 -6.86 -10.97 8.99
CA VAL A 211 -6.95 -11.60 10.32
C VAL A 211 -5.75 -11.21 11.19
N LEU A 212 -4.53 -11.26 10.64
CA LEU A 212 -3.31 -10.89 11.36
C LEU A 212 -3.30 -9.41 11.77
N LEU A 213 -3.81 -8.50 10.94
CA LEU A 213 -3.91 -7.06 11.25
C LEU A 213 -5.00 -6.75 12.30
N MET A 214 -6.10 -7.52 12.32
CA MET A 214 -7.13 -7.38 13.34
C MET A 214 -6.69 -7.93 14.70
N THR A 215 -5.81 -8.95 14.69
CA THR A 215 -5.40 -9.68 15.89
C THR A 215 -4.82 -8.78 16.99
N PRO A 216 -3.86 -7.85 16.76
CA PRO A 216 -3.29 -7.03 17.84
C PRO A 216 -4.33 -6.29 18.68
N ALA A 217 -5.34 -5.70 18.06
CA ALA A 217 -6.37 -4.95 18.79
C ALA A 217 -7.26 -5.87 19.65
N ALA A 218 -7.64 -7.03 19.12
CA ALA A 218 -8.41 -8.04 19.86
C ALA A 218 -7.57 -8.65 20.99
N TYR A 219 -6.33 -9.03 20.70
CA TYR A 219 -5.42 -9.66 21.65
C TYR A 219 -5.05 -8.73 22.80
N HIS A 220 -4.82 -7.44 22.52
CA HIS A 220 -4.58 -6.42 23.54
C HIS A 220 -5.71 -6.36 24.57
N ARG A 221 -6.97 -6.43 24.10
CA ARG A 221 -8.15 -6.35 24.96
C ARG A 221 -8.45 -7.66 25.69
N ILE A 222 -8.36 -8.80 24.99
CA ILE A 222 -8.78 -10.11 25.52
C ILE A 222 -7.72 -10.73 26.43
N VAL A 223 -6.44 -10.64 26.06
CA VAL A 223 -5.34 -11.32 26.78
C VAL A 223 -4.66 -10.39 27.77
N TYR A 224 -4.48 -9.12 27.40
CA TYR A 224 -3.72 -8.16 28.19
C TYR A 224 -4.60 -7.13 28.92
N ALA A 225 -5.93 -7.26 28.88
CA ALA A 225 -6.88 -6.32 29.49
C ALA A 225 -6.71 -4.84 29.08
N GLY A 226 -5.97 -4.57 28.00
CA GLY A 226 -5.58 -3.23 27.57
C GLY A 226 -4.33 -2.64 28.25
N GLU A 227 -3.60 -3.44 29.03
CA GLU A 227 -2.39 -3.00 29.73
C GLU A 227 -1.14 -2.97 28.82
N ALA A 228 -0.23 -2.05 29.11
CA ALA A 228 1.00 -1.84 28.35
C ALA A 228 2.10 -2.85 28.70
N VAL A 229 1.94 -4.09 28.25
CA VAL A 229 2.90 -5.18 28.51
C VAL A 229 3.95 -5.31 27.40
N PRO A 230 5.27 -5.33 27.69
CA PRO A 230 6.32 -5.47 26.67
C PRO A 230 6.15 -6.69 25.76
N ALA A 231 5.70 -7.82 26.31
CA ALA A 231 5.43 -9.03 25.54
C ALA A 231 4.35 -8.83 24.45
N PHE A 232 3.35 -7.97 24.71
CA PHE A 232 2.32 -7.66 23.71
C PHE A 232 2.91 -6.90 22.52
N TYR A 233 3.84 -5.96 22.75
CA TYR A 233 4.51 -5.23 21.67
C TYR A 233 5.20 -6.18 20.68
N ASP A 234 5.95 -7.16 21.19
CA ASP A 234 6.66 -8.12 20.34
C ASP A 234 5.70 -8.96 19.49
N VAL A 235 4.59 -9.41 20.08
CA VAL A 235 3.53 -10.14 19.37
C VAL A 235 2.90 -9.26 18.29
N ALA A 236 2.46 -8.05 18.65
CA ALA A 236 1.86 -7.11 17.71
C ALA A 236 2.80 -6.78 16.54
N SER A 237 4.10 -6.63 16.80
CA SER A 237 5.09 -6.35 15.77
C SER A 237 5.32 -7.51 14.81
N ARG A 238 5.36 -8.74 15.31
CA ARG A 238 5.46 -9.93 14.45
C ARG A 238 4.20 -10.12 13.60
N LEU A 239 3.02 -9.89 14.18
CA LEU A 239 1.75 -10.01 13.46
C LEU A 239 1.64 -9.01 12.32
N VAL A 240 2.01 -7.75 12.53
CA VAL A 240 1.98 -6.73 11.47
C VAL A 240 2.98 -7.04 10.35
N LEU A 241 4.19 -7.48 10.68
CA LEU A 241 5.18 -7.88 9.67
C LEU A 241 4.78 -9.17 8.92
N ALA A 242 4.18 -10.13 9.60
CA ALA A 242 3.64 -11.32 8.95
C ALA A 242 2.49 -10.96 8.01
N ALA A 243 1.60 -10.06 8.43
CA ALA A 243 0.50 -9.58 7.60
C ALA A 243 0.99 -8.94 6.29
N THR A 244 2.01 -8.07 6.35
CA THR A 244 2.55 -7.46 5.12
C THR A 244 3.17 -8.50 4.18
N ALA A 245 3.74 -9.59 4.70
CA ALA A 245 4.23 -10.68 3.85
C ALA A 245 3.10 -11.40 3.11
N PHE A 246 2.00 -11.73 3.80
CA PHE A 246 0.81 -12.31 3.17
C PHE A 246 0.12 -11.34 2.21
N LEU A 247 0.08 -10.05 2.54
CA LEU A 247 -0.43 -9.01 1.64
C LEU A 247 0.41 -8.92 0.35
N ALA A 248 1.73 -9.01 0.45
CA ALA A 248 2.61 -8.99 -0.72
C ALA A 248 2.34 -10.19 -1.65
N ILE A 249 2.15 -11.38 -1.08
CA ILE A 249 1.77 -12.57 -1.84
C ILE A 249 0.42 -12.37 -2.51
N GLY A 250 -0.58 -11.90 -1.75
CA GLY A 250 -1.93 -11.64 -2.25
C GLY A 250 -1.93 -10.69 -3.45
N LEU A 251 -1.31 -9.52 -3.29
CA LEU A 251 -1.22 -8.51 -4.34
C LEU A 251 -0.42 -8.99 -5.57
N ALA A 252 0.70 -9.69 -5.37
CA ALA A 252 1.53 -10.17 -6.48
C ALA A 252 0.83 -11.28 -7.29
N VAL A 253 0.14 -12.20 -6.63
CA VAL A 253 -0.63 -13.25 -7.31
C VAL A 253 -1.85 -12.64 -8.02
N GLU A 254 -2.52 -11.67 -7.40
CA GLU A 254 -3.62 -10.94 -8.06
C GLU A 254 -3.13 -10.19 -9.30
N MET A 255 -1.97 -9.52 -9.22
CA MET A 255 -1.35 -8.87 -10.37
C MET A 255 -1.06 -9.84 -11.52
N TYR A 256 -0.65 -11.07 -11.22
CA TYR A 256 -0.53 -12.11 -12.25
C TYR A 256 -1.86 -12.38 -12.94
N VAL A 257 -2.92 -12.62 -12.15
CA VAL A 257 -4.25 -12.99 -12.65
C VAL A 257 -4.82 -11.86 -13.50
N VAL A 258 -4.78 -10.64 -12.96
CA VAL A 258 -5.40 -9.46 -13.57
C VAL A 258 -4.66 -9.05 -14.84
N VAL A 259 -3.33 -8.94 -14.82
CA VAL A 259 -2.57 -8.58 -16.02
C VAL A 259 -2.63 -9.67 -17.08
N GLY A 260 -2.59 -10.94 -16.68
CA GLY A 260 -2.83 -12.07 -17.58
C GLY A 260 -4.20 -11.98 -18.26
N LYS A 261 -5.25 -11.62 -17.50
CA LYS A 261 -6.61 -11.44 -18.02
C LYS A 261 -6.76 -10.23 -18.95
N ILE A 262 -6.09 -9.11 -18.66
CA ILE A 262 -6.12 -7.90 -19.50
C ILE A 262 -5.44 -8.17 -20.85
N THR A 263 -4.27 -8.79 -20.81
CA THR A 263 -3.39 -8.96 -21.98
C THR A 263 -3.67 -10.23 -22.78
N GLY A 264 -4.35 -11.21 -22.18
CA GLY A 264 -4.50 -12.56 -22.76
C GLY A 264 -3.19 -13.35 -22.78
N SER A 265 -2.16 -12.91 -22.05
CA SER A 265 -0.82 -13.50 -22.06
C SER A 265 -0.39 -13.95 -20.66
N PRO A 266 -0.19 -15.26 -20.42
CA PRO A 266 0.36 -15.75 -19.16
C PRO A 266 1.72 -15.16 -18.84
N PHE A 267 2.56 -14.93 -19.86
CA PHE A 267 3.89 -14.34 -19.67
C PHE A 267 3.81 -12.92 -19.12
N ALA A 268 2.90 -12.08 -19.63
CA ALA A 268 2.69 -10.73 -19.10
C ALA A 268 2.22 -10.77 -17.63
N GLY A 269 1.34 -11.73 -17.29
CA GLY A 269 0.95 -12.00 -15.91
C GLY A 269 2.14 -12.37 -15.02
N ILE A 270 3.00 -13.30 -15.46
CA ILE A 270 4.21 -13.71 -14.72
C ILE A 270 5.11 -12.51 -14.43
N VAL A 271 5.39 -11.71 -15.46
CA VAL A 271 6.25 -10.52 -15.32
C VAL A 271 5.64 -9.52 -14.33
N ALA A 272 4.35 -9.21 -14.46
CA ALA A 272 3.68 -8.26 -13.56
C ALA A 272 3.65 -8.76 -12.11
N GLY A 273 3.31 -10.04 -11.89
CA GLY A 273 3.32 -10.65 -10.56
C GLY A 273 4.72 -10.68 -9.95
N ALA A 274 5.74 -11.03 -10.73
CA ALA A 274 7.14 -11.06 -10.27
C ALA A 274 7.65 -9.66 -9.90
N ILE A 275 7.41 -8.65 -10.73
CA ILE A 275 7.78 -7.25 -10.45
C ILE A 275 7.06 -6.75 -9.19
N SER A 276 5.78 -7.07 -9.05
CA SER A 276 4.99 -6.71 -7.87
C SER A 276 5.56 -7.35 -6.61
N MET A 277 5.85 -8.66 -6.65
CA MET A 277 6.47 -9.38 -5.53
C MET A 277 7.83 -8.77 -5.16
N MET A 278 8.70 -8.55 -6.15
CA MET A 278 10.03 -7.95 -5.95
C MET A 278 9.92 -6.56 -5.32
N THR A 279 8.97 -5.74 -5.79
CA THR A 279 8.76 -4.38 -5.29
C THR A 279 8.26 -4.40 -3.84
N LEU A 280 7.19 -5.16 -3.56
CA LEU A 280 6.56 -5.18 -2.23
C LEU A 280 7.48 -5.82 -1.19
N VAL A 281 8.03 -7.02 -1.47
CA VAL A 281 8.97 -7.70 -0.57
C VAL A 281 10.28 -6.91 -0.45
N GLY A 282 10.74 -6.31 -1.56
CA GLY A 282 11.89 -5.43 -1.61
C GLY A 282 11.78 -4.26 -0.64
N LEU A 283 10.67 -3.54 -0.70
CA LEU A 283 10.40 -2.36 0.13
C LEU A 283 10.10 -2.71 1.59
N TRP A 284 9.33 -3.77 1.85
CA TRP A 284 8.82 -4.06 3.19
C TRP A 284 9.76 -4.92 4.03
N HIS A 285 10.53 -5.80 3.38
CA HIS A 285 11.30 -6.81 4.10
C HIS A 285 12.79 -6.71 3.77
N VAL A 286 13.17 -6.74 2.49
CA VAL A 286 14.58 -6.82 2.09
C VAL A 286 15.34 -5.54 2.43
N TRP A 287 14.83 -4.37 2.02
CA TRP A 287 15.48 -3.08 2.27
C TRP A 287 15.63 -2.78 3.77
N PRO A 288 14.59 -2.91 4.62
CA PRO A 288 14.74 -2.74 6.06
C PRO A 288 15.70 -3.74 6.71
N MET A 289 15.65 -5.02 6.33
CA MET A 289 16.58 -6.04 6.88
C MET A 289 18.03 -5.73 6.52
N PHE A 290 18.30 -5.29 5.31
CA PHE A 290 19.63 -4.89 4.87
C PHE A 290 20.17 -3.69 5.67
N GLN A 291 19.32 -2.68 5.89
CA GLN A 291 19.65 -1.51 6.71
C GLN A 291 19.93 -1.90 8.18
N ARG A 292 19.15 -2.82 8.75
CA ARG A 292 19.38 -3.35 10.11
C ARG A 292 20.74 -4.05 10.22
N ARG A 293 21.09 -4.92 9.25
CA ARG A 293 22.39 -5.62 9.24
C ARG A 293 23.56 -4.65 9.15
N ARG A 294 23.46 -3.62 8.30
CA ARG A 294 24.49 -2.57 8.20
C ARG A 294 24.71 -1.84 9.53
N ARG A 295 23.65 -1.58 10.30
CA ARG A 295 23.77 -0.94 11.63
C ARG A 295 24.40 -1.86 12.67
N GLY A 296 24.10 -3.16 12.64
CA GLY A 296 24.74 -4.14 13.53
C GLY A 296 26.23 -4.37 13.26
N LEU A 297 26.74 -3.91 12.11
CA LEU A 297 28.14 -3.98 11.70
C LEU A 297 28.90 -2.65 11.93
N GLN A 298 28.22 -1.60 12.40
CA GLN A 298 28.88 -0.36 12.80
C GLN A 298 29.30 -0.51 14.28
N PRO A 299 30.61 -0.50 14.58
CA PRO A 299 31.11 -0.61 15.96
C PRO A 299 30.72 0.59 16.82
#